data_AF-A0A9P3G1W4-F1
#
_entry.id   AF-A0A9P3G1W4-F1
#
_cell.length_a   1.000
_cell.length_b   1.000
_cell.length_c   1.000
_cell.angle_alpha   90.00
_cell.angle_beta   90.00
_cell.angle_gamma   90.00
#
_symmetry.space_group_name_H-M   'P 1'
#
loop_
_entity.id
_entity.type
_entity.pdbx_description
1 polymer ?
#
loop_
_entity_poly.entity_id
_entity_poly.type
_entity_poly.pdbx_seq_one_letter_code
_entity_poly.pdbx_strand_id
1 'polypeptide(L)'
;MPPPTSPEPLRPREICAVLYAQWQARKYHWAICIPHSSTTVKKFHVKESSTGNFSYEEPPPDENLSVSPAVSVVVKLGECTPKHTVDYIHSLLRAIPMQTPKEDVAKEPRFSSRVWWKEAVRTLHRHGVIHCPDVHELERELFQFAELNDVSQSSRGYKFFVSRRSV
;
A
#
# COMPACT_ATOMS: atom_id res chain seq x y z
N MET A 1 -25.37 -5.31 9.17
CA MET A 1 -24.95 -3.90 9.30
C MET A 1 -24.67 -3.40 7.88
N PRO A 2 -25.34 -2.36 7.37
CA PRO A 2 -25.02 -1.82 6.05
C PRO A 2 -23.60 -1.21 6.07
N PRO A 3 -22.83 -1.30 4.98
CA PRO A 3 -21.51 -0.70 4.92
C PRO A 3 -21.61 0.84 5.01
N PRO A 4 -20.64 1.51 5.66
CA PRO A 4 -20.63 2.97 5.77
C PRO A 4 -20.64 3.62 4.38
N THR A 5 -21.47 4.67 4.24
CA THR A 5 -21.88 5.28 2.96
C THR A 5 -20.97 6.41 2.47
N SER A 6 -19.91 6.74 3.20
CA SER A 6 -18.87 7.70 2.78
C SER A 6 -17.50 7.16 3.17
N PRO A 7 -16.46 7.26 2.31
CA PRO A 7 -15.11 6.93 2.72
C PRO A 7 -14.72 7.84 3.88
N GLU A 8 -14.27 7.26 4.99
CA GLU A 8 -13.69 8.02 6.10
C GLU A 8 -12.56 8.90 5.53
N PRO A 9 -12.51 10.20 5.87
CA PRO A 9 -11.49 11.09 5.31
C PRO A 9 -10.11 10.61 5.74
N LEU A 10 -9.16 10.61 4.80
CA LEU A 10 -7.77 10.29 5.07
C LEU A 10 -7.25 11.22 6.17
N ARG A 11 -6.67 10.67 7.24
CA ARG A 11 -6.08 11.52 8.27
C ARG A 11 -4.60 11.74 7.95
N PRO A 12 -4.11 12.99 8.04
CA PRO A 12 -2.68 13.25 7.93
C PRO A 12 -1.89 12.35 8.87
N ARG A 13 -0.72 11.89 8.42
CA ARG A 13 0.20 11.01 9.17
C ARG A 13 -0.22 9.55 9.28
N GLU A 14 -1.38 9.13 8.76
CA GLU A 14 -1.66 7.70 8.66
C GLU A 14 -0.71 7.02 7.67
N ILE A 15 -0.28 5.80 7.98
CA ILE A 15 0.49 4.97 7.06
C ILE A 15 -0.52 4.01 6.45
N CYS A 16 -0.72 4.08 5.14
CA CYS A 16 -1.73 3.29 4.45
C CYS A 16 -1.10 2.35 3.41
N ALA A 17 -1.66 1.15 3.26
CA ALA A 17 -1.52 0.37 2.04
C ALA A 17 -2.60 0.81 1.05
N VAL A 18 -2.20 0.99 -0.21
CA VAL A 18 -3.14 1.33 -1.30
C VAL A 18 -2.97 0.35 -2.44
N LEU A 19 -4.08 -0.28 -2.83
CA LEU A 19 -4.15 -1.20 -3.96
C LEU A 19 -4.81 -0.48 -5.13
N TYR A 20 -4.11 -0.42 -6.26
CA TYR A 20 -4.62 0.16 -7.49
C TYR A 20 -4.98 -0.94 -8.47
N ALA A 21 -6.25 -1.04 -8.86
CA ALA A 21 -6.74 -2.00 -9.82
C ALA A 21 -6.10 -1.78 -11.21
N GLN A 22 -5.56 -2.85 -11.77
CA GLN A 22 -5.19 -2.93 -13.18
C GLN A 22 -6.31 -3.66 -13.93
N TRP A 23 -7.16 -2.87 -14.58
CA TRP A 23 -8.45 -3.27 -15.19
C TRP A 23 -8.41 -4.50 -16.10
N GLN A 24 -7.25 -4.87 -16.64
CA GLN A 24 -7.13 -5.97 -17.61
C GLN A 24 -6.70 -7.31 -17.01
N ALA A 25 -6.29 -7.38 -15.73
CA ALA A 25 -5.60 -8.59 -15.23
C ALA A 25 -6.00 -9.08 -13.83
N ARG A 26 -6.99 -8.47 -13.14
CA ARG A 26 -7.23 -8.68 -11.69
C ARG A 26 -5.93 -8.63 -10.89
N LYS A 27 -5.04 -7.72 -11.30
CA LYS A 27 -3.77 -7.44 -10.64
C LYS A 27 -3.89 -6.10 -9.96
N TYR A 28 -3.28 -5.98 -8.80
CA TYR A 28 -3.17 -4.72 -8.11
C TYR A 28 -1.73 -4.22 -8.20
N HIS A 29 -1.57 -2.92 -8.45
CA HIS A 29 -0.34 -2.23 -8.14
C HIS A 29 -0.35 -1.86 -6.65
N TRP A 30 0.76 -2.11 -5.96
CA TRP A 30 0.84 -1.94 -4.50
C TRP A 30 1.66 -0.70 -4.17
N ALA A 31 1.19 0.09 -3.20
CA ALA A 31 1.93 1.24 -2.67
C ALA A 31 1.75 1.36 -1.16
N ILE A 32 2.73 2.02 -0.53
CA ILE A 32 2.57 2.64 0.78
C ILE A 32 2.24 4.11 0.53
N CYS A 33 1.22 4.64 1.18
CA CYS A 33 0.80 6.03 1.04
C CYS A 33 0.72 6.69 2.42
N ILE A 34 1.20 7.93 2.53
CA ILE A 34 1.04 8.74 3.74
C ILE A 34 0.26 10.01 3.39
N PRO A 35 -0.98 10.19 3.91
CA PRO A 35 -1.75 11.39 3.68
C PRO A 35 -1.10 12.62 4.32
N HIS A 36 -1.15 13.73 3.60
CA HIS A 36 -0.87 15.07 4.13
C HIS A 36 -2.07 16.02 3.99
N SER A 37 -3.13 15.58 3.32
CA SER A 37 -4.47 16.17 3.35
C SER A 37 -5.54 15.08 3.41
N SER A 38 -6.83 15.44 3.38
CA SER A 38 -7.94 14.49 3.36
C SER A 38 -8.09 13.71 2.05
N THR A 39 -7.39 14.13 0.99
CA THR A 39 -7.48 13.54 -0.35
C THR A 39 -6.13 13.25 -0.98
N THR A 40 -5.07 13.96 -0.56
CA THR A 40 -3.74 13.87 -1.15
C THR A 40 -2.79 13.11 -0.25
N VAL A 41 -2.01 12.21 -0.87
CA VAL A 41 -1.03 11.36 -0.22
C VAL A 41 0.33 11.51 -0.88
N LYS A 42 1.39 11.31 -0.10
CA LYS A 42 2.71 10.96 -0.62
C LYS A 42 2.71 9.46 -0.94
N LYS A 43 3.01 9.09 -2.18
CA LYS A 43 2.96 7.71 -2.65
C LYS A 43 4.36 7.11 -2.79
N PHE A 44 4.59 6.02 -2.08
CA PHE A 44 5.82 5.25 -2.11
C PHE A 44 5.57 3.92 -2.81
N HIS A 45 6.20 3.73 -3.96
CA HIS A 45 6.05 2.51 -4.75
C HIS A 45 7.26 2.25 -5.65
N VAL A 46 7.26 1.10 -6.29
CA VAL A 46 8.17 0.80 -7.40
C VAL A 46 7.41 0.85 -8.72
N LYS A 47 8.06 1.33 -9.78
CA LYS A 47 7.55 1.34 -11.15
C LYS A 47 8.26 0.27 -11.96
N GLU A 48 7.55 -0.34 -12.89
CA GLU A 48 8.13 -1.21 -13.92
C GLU A 48 8.23 -0.39 -15.20
N SER A 49 9.44 0.03 -15.58
CA SER A 49 9.66 0.82 -16.80
C SER A 49 9.76 -0.04 -18.05
N SER A 50 10.19 -1.28 -17.90
CA SER A 50 10.11 -2.36 -18.88
C SER A 50 9.99 -3.69 -18.13
N THR A 51 9.58 -4.76 -18.82
CA THR A 51 9.36 -6.08 -18.19
C THR A 51 10.55 -6.52 -17.34
N GLY A 52 10.35 -6.65 -16.04
CA GLY A 52 11.37 -7.05 -15.06
C GLY A 52 12.30 -5.93 -14.59
N ASN A 53 12.21 -4.72 -15.16
CA ASN A 53 13.02 -3.57 -14.78
C ASN A 53 12.24 -2.68 -13.80
N PHE A 54 12.41 -2.98 -12.51
CA PHE A 54 11.76 -2.25 -11.44
C PHE A 54 12.69 -1.19 -10.84
N SER A 55 12.14 0.00 -10.59
CA SER A 55 12.81 1.06 -9.86
C SER A 55 11.89 1.72 -8.87
N TYR A 56 12.44 2.13 -7.73
CA TYR A 56 11.73 2.95 -6.77
C TYR A 56 11.51 4.36 -7.36
N GLU A 57 10.30 4.92 -7.23
CA GLU A 57 10.02 6.26 -7.73
C GLU A 57 10.58 7.33 -6.79
N GLU A 58 11.50 8.15 -7.32
CA GLU A 58 12.10 9.26 -6.58
C GLU A 58 12.11 10.56 -7.43
N PRO A 59 11.65 11.70 -6.88
CA PRO A 59 10.99 11.85 -5.58
C PRO A 59 9.61 11.17 -5.54
N PRO A 60 9.12 10.73 -4.37
CA PRO A 60 7.78 10.13 -4.26
C PRO A 60 6.70 11.16 -4.64
N PRO A 61 5.77 10.84 -5.56
CA PRO A 61 4.81 11.81 -6.05
C PRO A 61 3.71 12.08 -5.04
N ASP A 62 3.06 13.23 -5.20
CA ASP A 62 1.76 13.49 -4.61
C ASP A 62 0.68 12.89 -5.49
N GLU A 63 -0.24 12.13 -4.89
CA GLU A 63 -1.41 11.59 -5.58
C GLU A 63 -2.69 12.00 -4.85
N ASN A 64 -3.69 12.44 -5.60
CA ASN A 64 -5.03 12.66 -5.09
C ASN A 64 -5.87 11.38 -5.26
N LEU A 65 -6.14 10.69 -4.15
CA LEU A 65 -6.88 9.42 -4.14
C LEU A 65 -8.36 9.60 -4.45
N SER A 66 -8.96 10.79 -4.27
CA SER A 66 -10.40 10.99 -4.52
C SER A 66 -10.76 11.06 -6.00
N VAL A 67 -9.78 11.35 -6.86
CA VAL A 67 -9.97 11.45 -8.32
C VAL A 67 -9.30 10.32 -9.09
N SER A 68 -8.53 9.46 -8.41
CA SER A 68 -7.79 8.37 -9.06
C SER A 68 -8.73 7.19 -9.31
N PRO A 69 -9.11 6.91 -10.58
CA PRO A 69 -10.06 5.84 -10.89
C PRO A 69 -9.46 4.45 -10.66
N ALA A 70 -8.14 4.36 -10.50
CA ALA A 70 -7.45 3.11 -10.30
C ALA A 70 -7.47 2.67 -8.83
N VAL A 71 -7.75 3.53 -7.86
CA VAL A 71 -7.71 3.16 -6.43
C VAL A 71 -8.86 2.20 -6.13
N SER A 72 -8.53 0.97 -5.75
CA SER A 72 -9.51 -0.03 -5.31
C SER A 72 -9.77 0.11 -3.82
N VAL A 73 -8.73 0.00 -2.99
CA VAL A 73 -8.86 0.08 -1.52
C VAL A 73 -7.71 0.84 -0.89
N VAL A 74 -8.03 1.51 0.23
CA VAL A 74 -7.08 2.16 1.13
C VAL A 74 -7.19 1.49 2.49
N VAL A 75 -6.08 1.02 3.05
CA VAL A 75 -6.07 0.31 4.33
C VAL A 75 -5.08 0.96 5.27
N LYS A 76 -5.54 1.49 6.40
CA LYS A 76 -4.66 2.00 7.47
C LYS A 76 -3.84 0.86 8.04
N LEU A 77 -2.52 1.03 7.99
CA LEU A 77 -1.55 0.14 8.59
C LEU A 77 -1.07 0.60 9.96
N GLY A 78 -0.90 1.92 10.12
CA GLY A 78 -0.34 2.53 11.33
C GLY A 78 -0.36 4.06 11.24
N GLU A 79 0.51 4.73 11.98
CA GLU A 79 0.59 6.19 12.02
C GLU A 79 2.04 6.66 12.25
N CYS A 80 2.42 7.76 11.59
CA CYS A 80 3.71 8.40 11.81
C CYS A 80 3.78 8.98 13.23
N THR A 81 4.94 8.83 13.85
CA THR A 81 5.23 9.41 15.16
C THR A 81 6.27 10.52 15.00
N PRO A 82 6.55 11.34 16.03
CA PRO A 82 7.67 12.28 16.00
C PRO A 82 9.03 11.62 15.71
N LYS A 83 9.17 10.32 16.02
CA LYS A 83 10.37 9.52 15.71
C LYS A 83 10.32 8.90 14.31
N HIS A 84 9.13 8.52 13.85
CA HIS A 84 8.91 7.87 12.55
C HIS A 84 8.27 8.85 11.57
N THR A 85 9.05 9.85 11.16
CA THR A 85 8.59 10.87 10.21
C THR A 85 8.42 10.31 8.81
N VAL A 86 7.75 11.08 7.94
CA VAL A 86 7.60 10.74 6.51
C VAL A 86 8.97 10.56 5.84
N ASP A 87 9.93 11.43 6.15
CA ASP A 87 11.30 11.34 5.59
C ASP A 87 12.06 10.12 6.11
N TYR A 88 11.89 9.78 7.39
CA TYR A 88 12.45 8.55 7.95
C TYR A 88 11.89 7.32 7.24
N ILE A 89 10.56 7.24 7.10
CA ILE A 89 9.90 6.17 6.35
C ILE A 89 10.39 6.13 4.90
N HIS A 90 10.48 7.29 4.23
CA HIS A 90 11.02 7.39 2.87
C HIS A 90 12.42 6.77 2.79
N SER A 91 13.33 7.13 3.69
CA SER A 91 14.70 6.59 3.70
C SER A 91 14.73 5.07 3.85
N LEU A 92 13.85 4.49 4.69
CA LEU A 92 13.74 3.05 4.86
C LEU A 92 13.23 2.38 3.57
N LEU A 93 12.19 2.93 2.96
CA LEU A 93 11.55 2.37 1.77
C LEU A 93 12.47 2.45 0.54
N ARG A 94 13.23 3.53 0.40
CA ARG A 94 14.21 3.72 -0.67
C ARG A 94 15.37 2.72 -0.60
N ALA A 95 15.77 2.32 0.60
CA ALA A 95 16.89 1.40 0.81
C ALA A 95 16.56 -0.07 0.48
N ILE A 96 15.29 -0.39 0.21
CA ILE A 96 14.87 -1.76 -0.11
C ILE A 96 15.47 -2.19 -1.45
N PRO A 97 16.24 -3.31 -1.50
CA PRO A 97 16.79 -3.80 -2.75
C PRO A 97 15.69 -4.26 -3.72
N MET A 98 15.87 -4.00 -5.02
CA MET A 98 14.96 -4.47 -6.08
C MET A 98 15.16 -5.96 -6.41
N GLN A 99 15.08 -6.80 -5.39
CA GLN A 99 15.30 -8.24 -5.48
C GLN A 99 14.25 -9.00 -4.65
N THR A 100 13.88 -10.20 -5.06
CA THR A 100 12.95 -11.03 -4.28
C THR A 100 13.63 -11.47 -2.98
N PRO A 101 13.07 -11.16 -1.79
CA PRO A 101 13.60 -11.65 -0.51
C PRO A 101 13.63 -13.18 -0.47
N LYS A 102 14.62 -13.77 0.22
CA LYS A 102 14.78 -15.24 0.31
C LYS A 102 13.50 -15.95 0.78
N GLU A 103 12.76 -15.33 1.69
CA GLU A 103 11.48 -15.81 2.23
C GLU A 103 10.38 -15.95 1.17
N ASP A 104 10.47 -15.16 0.10
CA ASP A 104 9.47 -15.09 -0.96
C ASP A 104 9.86 -15.90 -2.21
N VAL A 105 11.13 -16.26 -2.40
CA VAL A 105 11.64 -16.90 -3.64
C VAL A 105 10.84 -18.17 -4.04
N ALA A 106 10.40 -18.97 -3.07
CA ALA A 106 9.62 -20.18 -3.35
C ALA A 106 8.19 -19.90 -3.84
N LYS A 107 7.63 -18.73 -3.50
CA LYS A 107 6.24 -18.33 -3.82
C LYS A 107 6.18 -17.27 -4.94
N GLU A 108 7.26 -16.54 -5.14
CA GLU A 108 7.38 -15.38 -6.01
C GLU A 108 8.53 -15.59 -7.00
N PRO A 109 8.27 -16.13 -8.20
CA PRO A 109 9.33 -16.47 -9.15
C PRO A 109 10.07 -15.25 -9.71
N ARG A 110 9.52 -14.04 -9.53
CA ARG A 110 10.10 -12.78 -9.99
C ARG A 110 9.76 -11.64 -9.04
N PHE A 111 10.60 -10.61 -9.06
CA PHE A 111 10.32 -9.37 -8.35
C PHE A 111 9.11 -8.65 -8.97
N SER A 112 8.36 -7.93 -8.13
CA SER A 112 7.19 -7.14 -8.53
C SER A 112 6.87 -6.07 -7.49
N SER A 113 5.94 -5.16 -7.79
CA SER A 113 5.48 -4.17 -6.80
C SER A 113 4.86 -4.79 -5.55
N ARG A 114 4.23 -5.96 -5.69
CA ARG A 114 3.73 -6.76 -4.56
C ARG A 114 4.86 -7.29 -3.69
N VAL A 115 5.91 -7.83 -4.30
CA VAL A 115 7.11 -8.32 -3.58
C VAL A 115 7.80 -7.17 -2.84
N TRP A 116 8.01 -6.03 -3.52
CA TRP A 116 8.55 -4.83 -2.89
C TRP A 116 7.69 -4.36 -1.71
N TRP A 117 6.37 -4.33 -1.89
CA TRP A 117 5.44 -3.90 -0.84
C TRP A 117 5.49 -4.81 0.39
N LYS A 118 5.61 -6.14 0.21
CA LYS A 118 5.80 -7.06 1.34
C LYS A 118 7.09 -6.76 2.10
N GLU A 119 8.19 -6.54 1.39
CA GLU A 119 9.46 -6.17 2.02
C GLU A 119 9.41 -4.78 2.68
N ALA A 120 8.63 -3.85 2.14
CA ALA A 120 8.33 -2.58 2.78
C ALA A 120 7.64 -2.77 4.13
N VAL A 121 6.57 -3.58 4.18
CA VAL A 121 5.88 -3.90 5.43
C VAL A 121 6.82 -4.57 6.45
N ARG A 122 7.61 -5.56 6.04
CA ARG A 122 8.62 -6.20 6.91
C ARG A 122 9.65 -5.19 7.42
N THR A 123 10.10 -4.28 6.56
CA THR A 123 11.06 -3.23 6.92
C THR A 123 10.47 -2.26 7.93
N LEU A 124 9.25 -1.79 7.72
CA LEU A 124 8.54 -0.92 8.66
C LEU A 124 8.30 -1.62 10.00
N HIS A 125 7.96 -2.91 9.99
CA HIS A 125 7.80 -3.71 11.21
C HIS A 125 9.10 -3.84 12.01
N ARG A 126 10.20 -4.22 11.34
CA ARG A 126 11.53 -4.36 11.97
C ARG A 126 12.03 -3.07 12.63
N HIS A 127 11.64 -1.91 12.10
CA HIS A 127 12.00 -0.59 12.65
C HIS A 127 10.96 -0.05 13.63
N GLY A 128 9.95 -0.83 14.01
CA GLY A 128 8.91 -0.42 14.96
C GLY A 128 7.98 0.68 14.45
N VAL A 129 7.92 0.90 13.12
CA VAL A 129 7.03 1.89 12.50
C VAL A 129 5.58 1.40 12.48
N ILE A 130 5.39 0.09 12.27
CA ILE A 130 4.08 -0.60 12.33
C ILE A 130 4.25 -1.93 13.07
N HIS A 131 3.15 -2.54 13.53
CA HIS A 131 3.19 -3.86 14.16
C HIS A 131 2.58 -4.94 13.25
N CYS A 132 3.38 -5.46 12.30
CA CYS A 132 2.93 -6.49 11.36
C CYS A 132 3.84 -7.72 11.40
N PRO A 133 3.56 -8.72 12.27
CA PRO A 133 4.39 -9.91 12.40
C PRO A 133 4.25 -10.89 11.23
N ASP A 134 3.11 -10.87 10.51
CA ASP A 134 2.89 -11.73 9.34
C ASP A 134 2.34 -10.90 8.16
N VAL A 135 3.23 -10.58 7.22
CA VAL A 135 2.89 -9.82 6.01
C VAL A 135 2.00 -10.60 5.04
N HIS A 136 2.01 -11.92 5.07
CA HIS A 136 1.17 -12.73 4.19
C HIS A 136 -0.29 -12.78 4.67
N GLU A 137 -0.52 -12.75 5.99
CA GLU A 137 -1.86 -12.54 6.55
C GLU A 137 -2.39 -11.16 6.18
N LEU A 138 -1.56 -10.10 6.26
CA LEU A 138 -1.93 -8.77 5.83
C LEU A 138 -2.25 -8.72 4.33
N GLU A 139 -1.42 -9.33 3.49
CA GLU A 139 -1.65 -9.43 2.05
C GLU A 139 -3.02 -10.07 1.75
N ARG A 140 -3.35 -11.20 2.41
CA ARG A 140 -4.65 -11.87 2.26
C ARG A 140 -5.82 -10.97 2.66
N GLU A 141 -5.69 -10.25 3.78
CA GLU A 141 -6.71 -9.31 4.25
C GLU A 141 -6.95 -8.18 3.21
N LEU A 142 -5.89 -7.59 2.66
CA LEU A 142 -5.97 -6.54 1.64
C LEU A 142 -6.61 -7.04 0.34
N PHE A 143 -6.28 -8.27 -0.09
CA PHE A 143 -6.93 -8.89 -1.24
C PHE A 143 -8.43 -9.08 -1.01
N GLN A 144 -8.85 -9.57 0.17
CA GLN A 144 -10.26 -9.73 0.49
C GLN A 144 -11.01 -8.39 0.46
N PHE A 145 -10.40 -7.32 0.99
CA PHE A 145 -10.99 -5.97 0.90
C PHE A 145 -11.12 -5.50 -0.56
N ALA A 146 -10.10 -5.72 -1.38
CA ALA A 146 -10.12 -5.36 -2.80
C ALA A 146 -11.20 -6.14 -3.57
N GLU A 147 -11.33 -7.44 -3.35
CA GLU A 147 -12.38 -8.26 -3.97
C GLU A 147 -13.79 -7.83 -3.55
N LEU A 148 -14.00 -7.54 -2.25
CA LEU A 148 -15.27 -7.00 -1.76
C LEU A 148 -15.62 -5.65 -2.39
N ASN A 149 -14.61 -4.85 -2.76
CA ASN A 149 -14.84 -3.58 -3.44
C ASN A 149 -15.10 -3.75 -4.94
N ASP A 150 -14.38 -4.66 -5.60
CA ASP A 150 -14.55 -4.98 -7.03
C ASP A 150 -15.94 -5.55 -7.34
N VAL A 151 -16.58 -6.26 -6.39
CA VAL A 151 -17.96 -6.75 -6.54
C VAL A 151 -18.99 -5.61 -6.43
N SER A 152 -18.65 -4.49 -5.79
CA SER A 152 -19.54 -3.35 -5.58
C SER A 152 -19.48 -2.27 -6.67
N GLN A 153 -19.32 -2.66 -7.95
CA GLN A 153 -19.15 -1.77 -9.12
C GLN A 153 -20.22 -0.67 -9.35
N SER A 154 -21.18 -0.48 -8.44
CA SER A 154 -22.14 0.62 -8.46
C SER A 154 -21.64 1.93 -7.82
N SER A 155 -20.53 1.94 -7.06
CA SER A 155 -19.98 3.17 -6.49
C SER A 155 -18.59 3.49 -7.05
N ARG A 156 -18.48 4.57 -7.82
CA ARG A 156 -17.17 5.18 -8.15
C ARG A 156 -16.52 5.65 -6.85
N GLY A 157 -15.48 4.97 -6.36
CA GLY A 157 -14.73 5.37 -5.18
C GLY A 157 -13.99 4.23 -4.49
N TYR A 158 -12.93 4.56 -3.75
CA TYR A 158 -12.23 3.63 -2.89
C TYR A 158 -12.98 3.44 -1.57
N LYS A 159 -12.77 2.28 -0.93
CA LYS A 159 -13.17 2.07 0.47
C LYS A 159 -11.97 2.15 1.39
N PHE A 160 -12.18 2.76 2.56
CA PHE A 160 -11.20 2.85 3.62
C PHE A 160 -11.42 1.73 4.63
N PHE A 161 -10.35 1.02 5.00
CA PHE A 161 -10.35 -0.01 6.02
C PHE A 161 -9.23 0.24 7.04
N VAL A 162 -9.36 -0.36 8.21
CA VAL A 162 -8.28 -0.42 9.19
C VAL A 162 -7.83 -1.87 9.29
N SER A 163 -6.55 -2.13 9.06
CA SER A 163 -5.97 -3.47 9.16
C SER A 163 -6.01 -3.96 10.60
N ARG A 164 -6.35 -5.23 10.81
CA ARG A 164 -6.26 -5.90 12.12
C ARG A 164 -4.90 -6.58 12.32
N ARG A 165 -4.05 -6.55 11.29
CA ARG A 165 -2.78 -7.29 11.21
C ARG A 165 -1.55 -6.39 11.31
N SER A 166 -1.73 -5.08 11.47
CA SER A 166 -0.62 -4.11 11.44
C SER A 166 -0.67 -3.01 12.51
N VAL A 167 -1.75 -2.94 13.30
CA VAL A 167 -1.98 -1.96 14.38
C VAL A 167 -1.39 -2.41 15.70
#